data_AF-A0A936DFN9-F1
#
_entry.id   AF-A0A936DFN9-F1
#
_cell.length_a   1.000
_cell.length_b   1.000
_cell.length_c   1.000
_cell.angle_alpha   90.00
_cell.angle_beta   90.00
_cell.angle_gamma   90.00
#
_symmetry.space_group_name_H-M   'P 1'
#
loop_
_entity.id
_entity.type
_entity.pdbx_description
1 polymer ?
#
loop_
_entity_poly.entity_id
_entity_poly.type
_entity_poly.pdbx_seq_one_letter_code
_entity_poly.pdbx_strand_id
1 'polypeptide(L)'
;MHTLIVYNGIVLGPLLGIESDEDYTICVLIEISNFEDINAFSINIDGLSIKPSKKLTLIDKYFYLRFEFKKPGLADKYQFIQYCVNYNDTPLKTFNNHFIFSFRIPPSNCVPSISFVSCNGTDIYPNDVPLKYYEGWEKLLDVSPDFLIMGGDQIYADSILYKINGIDKYFKDLKIPIPPDIIRQIESFYLNLYIKSWSNSNMALALATIPNIMTWDDHDIFDGYGSYNDEFQSSPIMIAIFESARFYYELFQLRTMENKTLYEKPVRGTQLKIRNYWIICPDTRTNRTRTRILSCGQYLNLEALLKSIIINDENLNIAEGSSNSNFTICFVLPVPIAHRNYFSIMDQISSLNIYSKKRNIIKNLKFSNSDDLRDHWDHYYHRTEQLKMLNLIFDFGILLHPKYLLILSGDVHSSGASSISKRNNGTVIGTATQLVSSPIVNKPITSFLNIFFGWLSRDKNRLEGFELDFKYFGTFKRKNIIKRNFIKVSQIENKRLNASIYVEENSGWKNTKPEFRNLNKFK
;
A
#
# COMPACT_ATOMS: atom_id res chain seq x y z
N MET A 1 13.45 -45.34 8.43
CA MET A 1 14.06 -44.81 7.20
C MET A 1 13.84 -43.31 7.17
N HIS A 2 14.94 -42.57 7.04
CA HIS A 2 15.01 -41.11 7.13
C HIS A 2 14.17 -40.40 6.07
N THR A 3 13.35 -39.43 6.51
CA THR A 3 13.04 -38.23 5.73
C THR A 3 12.99 -37.04 6.68
N LEU A 4 14.16 -36.71 7.24
CA LEU A 4 14.47 -35.34 7.63
C LEU A 4 14.61 -34.54 6.34
N ILE A 5 13.54 -33.88 5.89
CA ILE A 5 13.71 -32.77 4.95
C ILE A 5 14.14 -31.57 5.79
N VAL A 6 15.41 -31.60 6.21
CA VAL A 6 16.10 -30.42 6.74
C VAL A 6 16.74 -29.76 5.54
N TYR A 7 16.21 -28.59 5.18
CA TYR A 7 16.91 -27.39 4.72
C TYR A 7 15.76 -26.45 4.36
N ASN A 8 15.43 -25.48 5.19
CA ASN A 8 14.70 -24.29 4.74
C ASN A 8 15.67 -23.13 4.97
N GLY A 9 16.16 -22.54 3.88
CA GLY A 9 17.02 -21.37 3.96
C GLY A 9 16.17 -20.14 4.28
N ILE A 10 15.55 -19.58 3.24
CA ILE A 10 14.72 -18.38 3.35
C ILE A 10 13.26 -18.78 3.55
N VAL A 11 12.68 -18.40 4.70
CA VAL A 11 11.27 -18.66 5.05
C VAL A 11 10.33 -17.56 4.57
N LEU A 12 10.83 -16.34 4.37
CA LEU A 12 10.09 -15.22 3.77
C LEU A 12 11.05 -14.33 2.97
N GLY A 13 10.59 -13.92 1.79
CA GLY A 13 11.36 -13.13 0.82
C GLY A 13 12.05 -14.00 -0.24
N PRO A 14 12.93 -13.40 -1.06
CA PRO A 14 13.44 -12.03 -0.96
C PRO A 14 12.37 -10.93 -1.13
N LEU A 15 12.51 -9.84 -0.39
CA LEU A 15 11.68 -8.64 -0.48
C LEU A 15 12.50 -7.53 -1.15
N LEU A 16 12.25 -7.27 -2.43
CA LEU A 16 12.98 -6.30 -3.24
C LEU A 16 12.39 -4.90 -3.10
N GLY A 17 13.19 -3.98 -2.59
CA GLY A 17 12.87 -2.59 -2.36
C GLY A 17 13.65 -1.63 -3.23
N ILE A 18 13.05 -0.45 -3.44
CA ILE A 18 13.72 0.72 -3.99
C ILE A 18 13.60 1.87 -2.98
N GLU A 19 14.72 2.58 -2.75
CA GLU A 19 14.79 3.65 -1.75
C GLU A 19 15.31 4.98 -2.30
N SER A 20 15.89 4.96 -3.49
CA SER A 20 16.16 6.14 -4.32
C SER A 20 16.22 5.69 -5.78
N ASP A 21 16.51 6.60 -6.71
CA ASP A 21 16.81 6.19 -8.08
C ASP A 21 17.97 5.17 -8.13
N GLU A 22 18.93 5.29 -7.20
CA GLU A 22 20.13 4.45 -7.18
C GLU A 22 20.11 3.31 -6.16
N ASP A 23 19.42 3.49 -5.04
CA ASP A 23 19.53 2.61 -3.88
C ASP A 23 18.43 1.55 -3.89
N TYR A 24 18.84 0.28 -3.83
CA TYR A 24 17.96 -0.88 -3.74
C TYR A 24 18.25 -1.65 -2.47
N THR A 25 17.21 -2.29 -1.95
CA THR A 25 17.32 -3.16 -0.79
C THR A 25 16.70 -4.51 -1.04
N ILE A 26 17.31 -5.56 -0.48
CA ILE A 26 16.76 -6.91 -0.51
C ILE A 26 16.75 -7.43 0.91
N CYS A 27 15.58 -7.82 1.40
CA CYS A 27 15.44 -8.39 2.73
C CYS A 27 14.96 -9.84 2.70
N VAL A 28 15.44 -10.64 3.65
CA VAL A 28 15.03 -12.04 3.82
C VAL A 28 14.87 -12.38 5.30
N LEU A 29 13.92 -13.27 5.59
CA LEU A 29 13.79 -13.92 6.87
C LEU A 29 14.30 -15.36 6.76
N ILE A 30 15.21 -15.75 7.65
CA ILE A 30 15.91 -17.04 7.63
C ILE A 30 15.74 -17.72 8.99
N GLU A 31 15.44 -19.01 9.00
CA GLU A 31 15.33 -19.79 10.24
C GLU A 31 16.73 -20.22 10.73
N ILE A 32 17.08 -19.91 11.98
CA ILE A 32 18.44 -20.01 12.53
C ILE A 32 18.90 -21.46 12.70
N SER A 33 17.98 -22.40 12.86
CA SER A 33 18.25 -23.79 13.26
C SER A 33 19.29 -24.53 12.39
N ASN A 34 19.60 -24.01 11.20
CA ASN A 34 20.55 -24.59 10.25
C ASN A 34 21.81 -23.73 10.00
N PHE A 35 22.03 -22.63 10.73
CA PHE A 35 23.10 -21.66 10.44
C PHE A 35 23.81 -21.18 11.71
N GLU A 36 25.14 -21.35 11.76
CA GLU A 36 25.96 -21.08 12.95
C GLU A 36 26.59 -19.67 12.97
N ASP A 37 26.85 -19.08 11.80
CA ASP A 37 27.55 -17.79 11.66
C ASP A 37 26.77 -16.84 10.75
N ILE A 38 26.38 -15.69 11.28
CA ILE A 38 25.70 -14.66 10.49
C ILE A 38 26.62 -14.04 9.42
N ASN A 39 27.93 -13.99 9.66
CA ASN A 39 28.87 -13.38 8.73
C ASN A 39 29.06 -14.23 7.47
N ALA A 40 28.62 -15.49 7.49
CA ALA A 40 28.61 -16.38 6.34
C ALA A 40 27.51 -16.05 5.32
N PHE A 41 26.51 -15.24 5.68
CA PHE A 41 25.50 -14.78 4.72
C PHE A 41 26.05 -13.70 3.78
N SER A 42 25.66 -13.79 2.52
CA SER A 42 25.91 -12.76 1.50
C SER A 42 24.78 -12.75 0.48
N ILE A 43 24.70 -11.69 -0.32
CA ILE A 43 23.94 -11.69 -1.56
C ILE A 43 24.93 -11.56 -2.72
N ASN A 44 24.81 -12.42 -3.72
CA ASN A 44 25.51 -12.26 -4.98
C ASN A 44 24.60 -11.48 -5.93
N ILE A 45 25.08 -10.33 -6.42
CA ILE A 45 24.37 -9.48 -7.38
C ILE A 45 25.30 -9.27 -8.58
N ASP A 46 24.95 -9.83 -9.73
CA ASP A 46 25.76 -9.81 -10.96
C ASP A 46 27.25 -10.16 -10.72
N GLY A 47 27.52 -11.15 -9.86
CA GLY A 47 28.87 -11.61 -9.52
C GLY A 47 29.54 -10.87 -8.36
N LEU A 48 28.94 -9.78 -7.85
CA LEU A 48 29.43 -9.05 -6.68
C LEU A 48 28.82 -9.63 -5.40
N SER A 49 29.67 -10.05 -4.47
CA SER A 49 29.25 -10.55 -3.15
C SER A 49 29.15 -9.41 -2.15
N ILE A 50 27.95 -9.19 -1.60
CA ILE A 50 27.64 -8.11 -0.66
C ILE A 50 27.20 -8.72 0.67
N LYS A 51 27.74 -8.21 1.78
CA LYS A 51 27.38 -8.64 3.14
C LYS A 51 26.11 -7.93 3.62
N PRO A 52 25.33 -8.54 4.53
CA PRO A 52 24.16 -7.88 5.09
C PRO A 52 24.55 -6.58 5.84
N SER A 53 23.62 -5.64 5.95
CA SER A 53 23.80 -4.43 6.76
C SER A 53 24.07 -4.81 8.21
N LYS A 54 24.82 -3.96 8.92
CA LYS A 54 25.34 -4.28 10.27
C LYS A 54 24.24 -4.52 11.31
N LYS A 55 23.01 -4.06 11.06
CA LYS A 55 21.90 -4.16 12.00
C LYS A 55 21.14 -5.46 11.80
N LEU A 56 21.65 -6.53 12.41
CA LEU A 56 20.90 -7.78 12.52
C LEU A 56 19.64 -7.56 13.36
N THR A 57 18.50 -8.03 12.86
CA THR A 57 17.27 -8.14 13.68
C THR A 57 16.99 -9.62 13.93
N LEU A 58 17.13 -10.03 15.21
CA LEU A 58 16.77 -11.36 15.69
C LEU A 58 15.31 -11.34 16.14
N ILE A 59 14.51 -12.29 15.63
CA ILE A 59 13.08 -12.39 15.94
C ILE A 59 12.78 -13.85 16.24
N ASP A 60 12.55 -14.16 17.52
CA ASP A 60 12.35 -15.53 17.96
C ASP A 60 13.50 -16.44 17.46
N LYS A 61 13.22 -17.36 16.53
CA LYS A 61 14.20 -18.29 15.92
C LYS A 61 14.65 -17.87 14.52
N TYR A 62 14.46 -16.61 14.13
CA TYR A 62 14.75 -16.11 12.78
C TYR A 62 15.76 -14.95 12.76
N PHE A 63 16.62 -14.96 11.74
CA PHE A 63 17.38 -13.78 11.33
C PHE A 63 16.62 -13.03 10.25
N TYR A 64 16.42 -11.73 10.44
CA TYR A 64 16.04 -10.83 9.37
C TYR A 64 17.27 -10.09 8.87
N LEU A 65 17.63 -10.35 7.62
CA LEU A 65 18.79 -9.79 6.95
C LEU A 65 18.34 -8.76 5.92
N ARG A 66 19.01 -7.60 5.91
CA ARG A 66 18.85 -6.54 4.92
C ARG A 66 20.14 -6.40 4.14
N PHE A 67 20.06 -6.45 2.83
CA PHE A 67 21.17 -6.18 1.92
C PHE A 67 20.92 -4.88 1.19
N GLU A 68 21.96 -4.06 1.05
CA GLU A 68 21.88 -2.77 0.38
C GLU A 68 22.86 -2.74 -0.78
N PHE A 69 22.41 -2.26 -1.93
CA PHE A 69 23.27 -2.11 -3.08
C PHE A 69 22.82 -0.95 -3.95
N LYS A 70 23.78 -0.40 -4.69
CA LYS A 70 23.49 0.62 -5.70
C LYS A 70 23.29 -0.04 -7.05
N LYS A 71 22.30 0.42 -7.81
CA LYS A 71 22.14 -0.01 -9.20
C LYS A 71 23.39 0.32 -10.02
N PRO A 72 23.67 -0.44 -11.09
CA PRO A 72 24.61 0.00 -12.10
C PRO A 72 24.14 1.29 -12.81
N GLY A 73 25.06 1.96 -13.50
CA GLY A 73 24.73 3.14 -14.33
C GLY A 73 23.61 2.82 -15.34
N LEU A 74 22.75 3.80 -15.63
CA LEU A 74 21.62 3.62 -16.55
C LEU A 74 22.12 3.37 -17.98
N ALA A 75 21.52 2.39 -18.66
CA ALA A 75 21.73 2.14 -20.08
C ALA A 75 20.57 2.67 -20.94
N ASP A 76 20.76 2.73 -22.25
CA ASP A 76 19.73 3.05 -23.26
C ASP A 76 18.75 1.89 -23.54
N LYS A 77 18.98 0.74 -22.91
CA LYS A 77 18.17 -0.48 -22.97
C LYS A 77 17.86 -1.01 -21.57
N TYR A 78 16.90 -1.93 -21.50
CA TYR A 78 16.62 -2.64 -20.25
C TYR A 78 17.86 -3.38 -19.76
N GLN A 79 18.17 -3.19 -18.48
CA GLN A 79 19.19 -3.97 -17.78
C GLN A 79 18.48 -4.99 -16.90
N PHE A 80 19.03 -6.19 -16.80
CA PHE A 80 18.52 -7.26 -15.94
C PHE A 80 19.59 -7.57 -14.92
N ILE A 81 19.25 -7.40 -13.65
CA ILE A 81 20.13 -7.67 -12.52
C ILE A 81 19.74 -9.03 -11.98
N GLN A 82 20.68 -9.95 -11.95
CA GLN A 82 20.48 -11.28 -11.39
C GLN A 82 21.05 -11.31 -9.97
N TYR A 83 20.34 -11.96 -9.06
CA TYR A 83 20.84 -12.14 -7.71
C TYR A 83 20.42 -13.45 -7.05
N CYS A 84 21.19 -13.87 -6.05
CA CYS A 84 20.85 -14.97 -5.14
C CYS A 84 21.42 -14.68 -3.75
N VAL A 85 20.73 -15.16 -2.71
CA VAL A 85 21.23 -15.07 -1.33
C VAL A 85 22.00 -16.34 -1.02
N ASN A 86 23.17 -16.21 -0.43
CA ASN A 86 24.10 -17.29 -0.18
C ASN A 86 24.39 -17.46 1.31
N TYR A 87 24.78 -18.67 1.68
CA TYR A 87 25.46 -19.00 2.93
C TYR A 87 26.72 -19.78 2.59
N ASN A 88 27.90 -19.31 3.03
CA ASN A 88 29.19 -19.88 2.62
C ASN A 88 29.30 -20.08 1.09
N ASP A 89 28.97 -19.02 0.34
CA ASP A 89 28.95 -18.99 -1.13
C ASP A 89 28.03 -20.01 -1.82
N THR A 90 27.18 -20.70 -1.05
CA THR A 90 26.17 -21.63 -1.56
C THR A 90 24.80 -20.95 -1.60
N PRO A 91 24.12 -20.92 -2.77
CA PRO A 91 22.77 -20.34 -2.87
C PRO A 91 21.76 -21.01 -1.94
N LEU A 92 21.01 -20.19 -1.22
CA LEU A 92 19.91 -20.60 -0.34
C LEU A 92 18.62 -20.70 -1.14
N LYS A 93 17.86 -21.77 -0.91
CA LYS A 93 16.50 -21.89 -1.43
C LYS A 93 15.50 -21.12 -0.57
N THR A 94 14.48 -20.58 -1.24
CA THR A 94 13.27 -20.07 -0.60
C THR A 94 12.27 -21.18 -0.30
N PHE A 95 11.24 -20.84 0.47
CA PHE A 95 10.06 -21.68 0.72
C PHE A 95 9.42 -22.21 -0.58
N ASN A 96 9.42 -21.41 -1.65
CA ASN A 96 8.89 -21.78 -2.96
C ASN A 96 9.91 -22.50 -3.88
N ASN A 97 11.03 -22.99 -3.33
CA ASN A 97 12.10 -23.68 -4.06
C ASN A 97 12.78 -22.84 -5.16
N HIS A 98 12.82 -21.52 -5.01
CA HIS A 98 13.61 -20.64 -5.88
C HIS A 98 14.96 -20.31 -5.23
N PHE A 99 15.99 -20.17 -6.05
CA PHE A 99 17.36 -19.84 -5.61
C PHE A 99 17.85 -18.51 -6.20
N ILE A 100 17.48 -18.25 -7.45
CA ILE A 100 17.97 -17.13 -8.26
C ILE A 100 16.77 -16.29 -8.68
N PHE A 101 16.95 -14.98 -8.63
CA PHE A 101 15.95 -13.99 -8.98
C PHE A 101 16.56 -13.02 -9.99
N SER A 102 15.71 -12.36 -10.76
CA SER A 102 16.12 -11.26 -11.60
C SER A 102 15.07 -10.17 -11.59
N PHE A 103 15.52 -8.93 -11.51
CA PHE A 103 14.68 -7.75 -11.70
C PHE A 103 15.26 -6.88 -12.81
N ARG A 104 14.44 -5.99 -13.36
CA ARG A 104 14.83 -5.15 -14.48
C ARG A 104 14.95 -3.69 -14.07
N ILE A 105 15.85 -2.98 -14.75
CA ILE A 105 16.02 -1.53 -14.63
C ILE A 105 15.62 -0.90 -15.97
N PRO A 106 14.69 0.07 -15.97
CA PRO A 106 14.20 0.68 -17.20
C PRO A 106 15.26 1.55 -17.90
N PRO A 107 15.27 1.61 -19.24
CA PRO A 107 16.18 2.45 -20.03
C PRO A 107 16.19 3.93 -19.61
N SER A 108 17.34 4.59 -19.68
CA SER A 108 17.57 6.00 -19.29
C SER A 108 16.68 7.02 -20.00
N ASN A 109 16.17 6.69 -21.19
CA ASN A 109 15.36 7.56 -22.04
C ASN A 109 13.83 7.34 -21.93
N CYS A 110 13.36 6.38 -21.12
CA CYS A 110 11.92 6.12 -20.96
C CYS A 110 11.34 6.66 -19.65
N VAL A 111 10.02 6.86 -19.56
CA VAL A 111 9.37 7.07 -18.26
C VAL A 111 9.02 5.69 -17.69
N PRO A 112 9.50 5.32 -16.48
CA PRO A 112 9.19 4.03 -15.88
C PRO A 112 7.69 3.79 -15.73
N SER A 113 7.28 2.54 -15.95
CA SER A 113 5.93 2.09 -15.66
C SER A 113 5.78 1.69 -14.20
N ILE A 114 4.66 2.10 -13.60
CA ILE A 114 4.31 1.81 -12.20
C ILE A 114 3.02 1.00 -12.20
N SER A 115 3.00 -0.14 -11.54
CA SER A 115 1.75 -0.79 -11.16
C SER A 115 1.37 -0.43 -9.73
N PHE A 116 0.06 -0.34 -9.48
CA PHE A 116 -0.53 -0.06 -8.19
C PHE A 116 -1.51 -1.18 -7.81
N VAL A 117 -1.36 -1.69 -6.60
CA VAL A 117 -2.20 -2.74 -6.00
C VAL A 117 -2.57 -2.38 -4.56
N SER A 118 -3.68 -2.91 -4.08
CA SER A 118 -4.13 -2.82 -2.68
C SER A 118 -4.93 -4.08 -2.32
N CYS A 119 -5.19 -4.29 -1.03
CA CYS A 119 -6.06 -5.36 -0.52
C CYS A 119 -5.59 -6.75 -1.01
N ASN A 120 -4.40 -7.13 -0.54
CA ASN A 120 -3.63 -8.29 -1.02
C ASN A 120 -3.94 -9.59 -0.26
N GLY A 121 -4.93 -9.55 0.64
CA GLY A 121 -5.44 -10.70 1.38
C GLY A 121 -6.96 -10.75 1.37
N THR A 122 -7.54 -11.46 2.34
CA THR A 122 -8.99 -11.65 2.48
C THR A 122 -9.35 -11.83 3.96
N ASP A 123 -10.64 -11.89 4.28
CA ASP A 123 -11.16 -12.29 5.60
C ASP A 123 -10.82 -13.76 5.99
N ILE A 124 -10.38 -14.55 5.02
CA ILE A 124 -9.87 -15.91 5.19
C ILE A 124 -8.37 -15.86 5.50
N TYR A 125 -7.95 -16.58 6.53
CA TYR A 125 -6.54 -16.71 6.90
C TYR A 125 -5.70 -17.27 5.73
N PRO A 126 -4.49 -16.78 5.44
CA PRO A 126 -3.82 -16.99 4.15
C PRO A 126 -3.68 -18.44 3.68
N ASN A 127 -3.44 -19.39 4.59
CA ASN A 127 -3.30 -20.81 4.25
C ASN A 127 -4.59 -21.45 3.72
N ASP A 128 -5.73 -20.85 4.01
CA ASP A 128 -7.06 -21.34 3.66
C ASP A 128 -7.64 -20.60 2.43
N VAL A 129 -6.90 -19.63 1.87
CA VAL A 129 -7.30 -18.87 0.69
C VAL A 129 -7.13 -19.72 -0.58
N PRO A 130 -8.15 -19.88 -1.43
CA PRO A 130 -8.02 -20.62 -2.69
C PRO A 130 -6.95 -20.00 -3.60
N LEU A 131 -6.04 -20.82 -4.14
CA LEU A 131 -4.92 -20.36 -4.99
C LEU A 131 -5.36 -19.47 -6.16
N LYS A 132 -6.54 -19.74 -6.74
CA LYS A 132 -7.13 -18.95 -7.84
C LYS A 132 -7.34 -17.47 -7.49
N TYR A 133 -7.32 -17.10 -6.20
CA TYR A 133 -7.44 -15.69 -5.79
C TYR A 133 -6.15 -14.91 -6.02
N TYR A 134 -5.01 -15.59 -6.14
CA TYR A 134 -3.72 -15.00 -6.42
C TYR A 134 -3.37 -14.98 -7.92
N GLU A 135 -4.28 -15.35 -8.82
CA GLU A 135 -4.08 -15.26 -10.28
C GLU A 135 -3.87 -13.80 -10.76
N GLY A 136 -4.37 -12.81 -10.02
CA GLY A 136 -4.08 -11.40 -10.29
C GLY A 136 -2.58 -11.07 -10.19
N TRP A 137 -1.86 -11.73 -9.29
CA TRP A 137 -0.41 -11.59 -9.16
C TRP A 137 0.35 -12.24 -10.31
N GLU A 138 -0.14 -13.38 -10.82
CA GLU A 138 0.39 -13.98 -12.06
C GLU A 138 0.24 -13.00 -13.22
N LYS A 139 -0.93 -12.38 -13.36
CA LYS A 139 -1.17 -11.37 -14.40
C LYS A 139 -0.28 -10.14 -14.22
N LEU A 140 0.00 -9.72 -12.98
CA LEU A 140 0.91 -8.61 -12.71
C LEU A 140 2.34 -8.93 -13.17
N LEU A 141 2.82 -10.17 -12.92
CA LEU A 141 4.11 -10.66 -13.41
C LEU A 141 4.16 -10.63 -14.94
N ASP A 142 3.11 -11.10 -15.63
CA ASP A 142 2.99 -11.03 -17.10
C ASP A 142 3.04 -9.59 -17.62
N VAL A 143 2.35 -8.67 -16.94
CA VAL A 143 2.31 -7.25 -17.29
C VAL A 143 3.66 -6.58 -17.08
N SER A 144 4.48 -7.13 -16.18
CA SER A 144 5.87 -6.76 -15.90
C SER A 144 6.03 -5.24 -15.83
N PRO A 145 5.61 -4.58 -14.73
CA PRO A 145 5.89 -3.16 -14.50
C PRO A 145 7.37 -2.94 -14.13
N ASP A 146 7.85 -1.70 -14.19
CA ASP A 146 9.20 -1.37 -13.72
C ASP A 146 9.23 -1.22 -12.20
N PHE A 147 8.17 -0.67 -11.63
CA PHE A 147 8.00 -0.49 -10.18
C PHE A 147 6.60 -0.89 -9.72
N LEU A 148 6.48 -1.28 -8.46
CA LEU A 148 5.23 -1.59 -7.80
C LEU A 148 5.00 -0.66 -6.60
N ILE A 149 3.80 -0.11 -6.50
CA ILE A 149 3.32 0.60 -5.31
C ILE A 149 2.21 -0.26 -4.69
N MET A 150 2.37 -0.59 -3.42
CA MET A 150 1.37 -1.34 -2.66
C MET A 150 0.71 -0.40 -1.63
N GLY A 151 -0.56 -0.11 -1.84
CA GLY A 151 -1.24 1.07 -1.29
C GLY A 151 -2.08 0.83 -0.05
N GLY A 152 -1.73 -0.10 0.83
CA GLY A 152 -2.57 -0.51 1.97
C GLY A 152 -3.06 -1.95 1.89
N ASP A 153 -3.41 -2.52 3.04
CA ASP A 153 -3.87 -3.89 3.23
C ASP A 153 -2.93 -4.94 2.62
N GLN A 154 -1.67 -4.94 3.07
CA GLN A 154 -0.71 -5.94 2.61
C GLN A 154 -0.95 -7.30 3.26
N ILE A 155 -1.51 -7.30 4.47
CA ILE A 155 -1.99 -8.45 5.23
C ILE A 155 -3.37 -8.13 5.83
N TYR A 156 -4.10 -9.17 6.26
CA TYR A 156 -5.41 -9.06 6.93
C TYR A 156 -5.32 -9.64 8.35
N ALA A 157 -5.14 -8.77 9.34
CA ALA A 157 -4.85 -9.12 10.73
C ALA A 157 -6.09 -9.51 11.56
N ASP A 158 -7.30 -9.38 11.01
CA ASP A 158 -8.58 -9.52 11.73
C ASP A 158 -8.78 -10.92 12.32
N SER A 159 -8.12 -11.90 11.70
CA SER A 159 -8.08 -13.28 12.18
C SER A 159 -7.49 -13.45 13.58
N ILE A 160 -6.84 -12.42 14.12
CA ILE A 160 -6.31 -12.40 15.49
C ILE A 160 -7.37 -12.78 16.53
N LEU A 161 -8.63 -12.37 16.31
CA LEU A 161 -9.77 -12.62 17.21
C LEU A 161 -10.06 -14.10 17.45
N TYR A 162 -9.69 -14.97 16.51
CA TYR A 162 -9.94 -16.41 16.60
C TYR A 162 -8.68 -17.27 16.47
N LYS A 163 -7.51 -16.68 16.14
CA LYS A 163 -6.23 -17.39 16.12
C LYS A 163 -5.51 -17.40 17.46
N ILE A 164 -5.82 -16.46 18.37
CA ILE A 164 -5.25 -16.42 19.71
C ILE A 164 -6.31 -16.88 20.72
N ASN A 165 -6.06 -18.03 21.37
CA ASN A 165 -6.99 -18.60 22.33
C ASN A 165 -7.14 -17.70 23.56
N GLY A 166 -8.39 -17.38 23.93
CA GLY A 166 -8.70 -16.57 25.12
C GLY A 166 -8.50 -15.06 24.94
N ILE A 167 -8.12 -14.59 23.75
CA ILE A 167 -7.95 -13.16 23.49
C ILE A 167 -9.26 -12.37 23.62
N ASP A 168 -10.40 -13.03 23.37
CA ASP A 168 -11.75 -12.47 23.44
C ASP A 168 -12.08 -11.87 24.82
N LYS A 169 -11.44 -12.37 25.89
CA LYS A 169 -11.58 -11.81 27.25
C LYS A 169 -11.16 -10.34 27.31
N TYR A 170 -10.07 -9.97 26.64
CA TYR A 170 -9.52 -8.60 26.67
C TYR A 170 -10.33 -7.64 25.80
N PHE A 171 -11.05 -8.15 24.79
CA PHE A 171 -12.01 -7.37 24.02
C PHE A 171 -13.35 -7.18 24.74
N LYS A 172 -13.69 -8.04 25.71
CA LYS A 172 -14.90 -7.90 26.55
C LYS A 172 -14.71 -6.94 27.72
N ASP A 173 -13.51 -6.87 28.26
CA ASP A 173 -13.14 -5.96 29.34
C ASP A 173 -11.83 -5.25 29.00
N LEU A 174 -12.01 -4.05 28.45
CA LEU A 174 -10.95 -3.20 27.88
C LEU A 174 -9.97 -2.64 28.92
N LYS A 175 -10.20 -2.89 30.22
CA LYS A 175 -9.33 -2.40 31.30
C LYS A 175 -8.33 -3.45 31.75
N ILE A 176 -8.50 -4.71 31.32
CA ILE A 176 -7.63 -5.81 31.74
C ILE A 176 -6.23 -5.60 31.12
N PRO A 177 -5.17 -5.55 31.95
CA PRO A 177 -3.80 -5.52 31.44
C PRO A 177 -3.48 -6.78 30.63
N ILE A 178 -2.71 -6.62 29.55
CA ILE A 178 -2.31 -7.76 28.71
C ILE A 178 -1.08 -8.42 29.34
N PRO A 179 -1.16 -9.71 29.74
CA PRO A 179 -0.03 -10.38 30.33
C PRO A 179 1.04 -10.70 29.25
N PRO A 180 2.32 -10.85 29.63
CA PRO A 180 3.41 -11.01 28.67
C PRO A 180 3.28 -12.21 27.71
N ASP A 181 2.59 -13.28 28.13
CA ASP A 181 2.34 -14.44 27.29
C ASP A 181 1.33 -14.17 26.16
N ILE A 182 0.35 -13.29 26.38
CA ILE A 182 -0.58 -12.86 25.34
C ILE A 182 0.14 -11.90 24.38
N ILE A 183 1.01 -11.01 24.88
CA ILE A 183 1.84 -10.14 24.02
C ILE A 183 2.68 -11.00 23.07
N ARG A 184 3.37 -12.02 23.57
CA ARG A 184 4.15 -12.95 22.73
C ARG A 184 3.29 -13.70 21.71
N GLN A 185 2.05 -14.02 22.03
CA GLN A 185 1.11 -14.63 21.09
C GLN A 185 0.68 -13.65 19.98
N ILE A 186 0.47 -12.38 20.31
CA ILE A 186 0.19 -11.32 19.34
C ILE A 186 1.39 -11.13 18.41
N GLU A 187 2.61 -11.02 18.95
CA GLU A 187 3.85 -10.92 18.16
C GLU A 187 4.00 -12.12 17.21
N SER A 188 3.85 -13.34 17.75
CA SER A 188 3.91 -14.58 16.97
C SER A 188 2.82 -14.64 15.90
N PHE A 189 1.63 -14.10 16.18
CA PHE A 189 0.54 -14.04 15.21
C PHE A 189 0.93 -13.20 13.99
N TYR A 190 1.43 -11.97 14.19
CA TYR A 190 1.83 -11.10 13.07
C TYR A 190 2.98 -11.68 12.27
N LEU A 191 4.01 -12.22 12.93
CA LEU A 191 5.12 -12.88 12.23
C LEU A 191 4.61 -13.99 11.31
N ASN A 192 3.77 -14.88 11.84
CA ASN A 192 3.20 -15.98 11.07
C ASN A 192 2.23 -15.49 9.98
N LEU A 193 1.52 -14.40 10.21
CA LEU A 193 0.62 -13.80 9.24
C LEU A 193 1.39 -13.28 8.03
N TYR A 194 2.51 -12.56 8.23
CA TYR A 194 3.39 -12.14 7.13
C TYR A 194 3.98 -13.31 6.36
N ILE A 195 4.58 -14.28 7.08
CA ILE A 195 5.18 -15.48 6.46
C ILE A 195 4.16 -16.16 5.55
N LYS A 196 2.93 -16.39 6.03
CA LYS A 196 1.91 -17.11 5.26
C LYS A 196 1.33 -16.27 4.12
N SER A 197 1.02 -14.99 4.37
CA SER A 197 0.42 -14.10 3.37
C SER A 197 1.30 -13.94 2.14
N TRP A 198 2.61 -13.82 2.35
CA TRP A 198 3.57 -13.53 1.28
C TRP A 198 4.33 -14.76 0.78
N SER A 199 3.95 -15.96 1.23
CA SER A 199 4.50 -17.24 0.72
C SER A 199 3.77 -17.78 -0.51
N ASN A 200 2.63 -17.19 -0.93
CA ASN A 200 2.00 -17.57 -2.20
C ASN A 200 2.99 -17.39 -3.35
N SER A 201 3.15 -18.41 -4.21
CA SER A 201 4.21 -18.45 -5.24
C SER A 201 4.24 -17.22 -6.16
N ASN A 202 3.08 -16.74 -6.60
CA ASN A 202 2.99 -15.60 -7.53
C ASN A 202 3.32 -14.28 -6.82
N MET A 203 2.77 -14.09 -5.62
CA MET A 203 3.05 -12.89 -4.81
C MET A 203 4.52 -12.86 -4.36
N ALA A 204 5.05 -13.98 -3.87
CA ALA A 204 6.44 -14.11 -3.45
C ALA A 204 7.41 -13.79 -4.61
N LEU A 205 7.12 -14.30 -5.82
CA LEU A 205 7.93 -14.01 -6.99
C LEU A 205 7.84 -12.54 -7.39
N ALA A 206 6.66 -11.91 -7.34
CA ALA A 206 6.49 -10.49 -7.62
C ALA A 206 7.27 -9.60 -6.62
N LEU A 207 7.19 -9.91 -5.32
CA LEU A 207 7.94 -9.21 -4.28
C LEU A 207 9.47 -9.36 -4.40
N ALA A 208 9.94 -10.46 -5.01
CA ALA A 208 11.35 -10.70 -5.26
C ALA A 208 11.85 -10.08 -6.58
N THR A 209 10.99 -9.85 -7.57
CA THR A 209 11.41 -9.48 -8.94
C THR A 209 10.97 -8.10 -9.40
N ILE A 210 10.05 -7.46 -8.66
CA ILE A 210 9.57 -6.11 -8.96
C ILE A 210 9.92 -5.18 -7.79
N PRO A 211 10.80 -4.18 -8.00
CA PRO A 211 11.15 -3.23 -6.94
C PRO A 211 9.90 -2.47 -6.50
N ASN A 212 9.66 -2.45 -5.18
CA ASN A 212 8.43 -1.92 -4.64
C ASN A 212 8.61 -0.96 -3.46
N ILE A 213 7.59 -0.13 -3.27
CA ILE A 213 7.32 0.58 -2.02
C ILE A 213 5.93 0.21 -1.51
N MET A 214 5.76 0.28 -0.19
CA MET A 214 4.52 -0.11 0.47
C MET A 214 4.10 0.96 1.47
N THR A 215 2.80 1.04 1.71
CA THR A 215 2.19 1.71 2.86
C THR A 215 1.14 0.77 3.45
N TRP A 216 0.91 0.89 4.74
CA TRP A 216 -0.11 0.12 5.45
C TRP A 216 -1.48 0.81 5.43
N ASP A 217 -2.51 0.03 5.72
CA ASP A 217 -3.83 0.52 6.09
C ASP A 217 -4.32 -0.15 7.40
N ASP A 218 -5.60 -0.08 7.71
CA ASP A 218 -6.18 -0.63 8.93
C ASP A 218 -6.07 -2.15 9.01
N HIS A 219 -6.32 -2.93 7.95
CA HIS A 219 -6.22 -4.40 8.06
C HIS A 219 -4.79 -4.91 8.31
N ASP A 220 -3.76 -4.08 8.06
CA ASP A 220 -2.39 -4.39 8.48
C ASP A 220 -2.21 -4.36 10.01
N ILE A 221 -3.15 -3.73 10.74
CA ILE A 221 -3.19 -3.60 12.19
C ILE A 221 -4.40 -4.37 12.75
N PHE A 222 -5.61 -3.90 12.47
CA PHE A 222 -6.88 -4.46 12.89
C PHE A 222 -7.96 -3.70 12.12
N ASP A 223 -8.92 -4.39 11.48
CA ASP A 223 -10.09 -3.79 10.80
C ASP A 223 -10.56 -2.49 11.48
N GLY A 224 -10.69 -1.38 10.76
CA GLY A 224 -11.16 -0.09 11.27
C GLY A 224 -10.23 0.62 12.26
N TYR A 225 -8.95 0.23 12.39
CA TYR A 225 -8.01 0.87 13.31
C TYR A 225 -7.92 2.39 13.06
N GLY A 226 -8.13 3.16 14.14
CA GLY A 226 -8.19 4.63 14.10
C GLY A 226 -9.61 5.20 14.02
N SER A 227 -10.64 4.39 13.75
CA SER A 227 -12.05 4.84 13.72
C SER A 227 -12.85 4.54 15.00
N TYR A 228 -12.21 3.85 15.95
CA TYR A 228 -12.81 3.48 17.23
C TYR A 228 -12.95 4.64 18.21
N ASN A 229 -13.82 4.49 19.20
CA ASN A 229 -13.89 5.43 20.32
C ASN A 229 -12.60 5.38 21.16
N ASP A 230 -12.34 6.45 21.93
CA ASP A 230 -11.10 6.59 22.69
C ASP A 230 -10.90 5.46 23.70
N GLU A 231 -11.98 4.98 24.35
CA GLU A 231 -11.92 3.88 25.31
C GLU A 231 -11.37 2.59 24.69
N PHE A 232 -11.84 2.23 23.49
CA PHE A 232 -11.35 1.04 22.80
C PHE A 232 -9.99 1.27 22.15
N GLN A 233 -9.81 2.40 21.46
CA GLN A 233 -8.58 2.73 20.74
C GLN A 233 -7.37 2.82 21.69
N SER A 234 -7.56 3.29 22.93
CA SER A 234 -6.52 3.42 23.95
C SER A 234 -6.45 2.25 24.94
N SER A 235 -7.23 1.19 24.73
CA SER A 235 -7.23 0.02 25.60
C SER A 235 -5.90 -0.75 25.55
N PRO A 236 -5.49 -1.47 26.62
CA PRO A 236 -4.26 -2.26 26.63
C PRO A 236 -4.17 -3.29 25.50
N ILE A 237 -5.31 -3.88 25.10
CA ILE A 237 -5.34 -4.84 23.98
C ILE A 237 -5.04 -4.17 22.64
N MET A 238 -5.64 -3.01 22.35
CA MET A 238 -5.40 -2.29 21.10
C MET A 238 -4.00 -1.71 21.03
N ILE A 239 -3.44 -1.25 22.17
CA ILE A 239 -2.03 -0.83 22.25
C ILE A 239 -1.11 -2.02 21.93
N ALA A 240 -1.31 -3.19 22.54
CA ALA A 240 -0.49 -4.37 22.26
C ALA A 240 -0.56 -4.81 20.79
N ILE A 241 -1.77 -4.80 20.20
CA ILE A 241 -2.00 -5.11 18.78
C ILE A 241 -1.27 -4.10 17.88
N PHE A 242 -1.41 -2.80 18.14
CA PHE A 242 -0.76 -1.76 17.35
C PHE A 242 0.76 -1.84 17.42
N GLU A 243 1.32 -2.00 18.62
CA GLU A 243 2.77 -2.07 18.81
C GLU A 243 3.38 -3.27 18.07
N SER A 244 2.73 -4.43 18.13
CA SER A 244 3.17 -5.60 17.35
C SER A 244 3.00 -5.39 15.84
N ALA A 245 1.84 -4.87 15.38
CA ALA A 245 1.62 -4.58 13.96
C ALA A 245 2.68 -3.62 13.40
N ARG A 246 2.92 -2.52 14.13
CA ARG A 246 3.91 -1.49 13.82
C ARG A 246 5.30 -2.07 13.69
N PHE A 247 5.72 -2.93 14.63
CA PHE A 247 7.03 -3.58 14.57
C PHE A 247 7.21 -4.37 13.27
N TYR A 248 6.22 -5.19 12.88
CA TYR A 248 6.33 -6.01 11.67
C TYR A 248 6.10 -5.22 10.38
N TYR A 249 5.30 -4.14 10.41
CA TYR A 249 5.20 -3.18 9.31
C TYR A 249 6.55 -2.51 9.03
N GLU A 250 7.21 -2.00 10.08
CA GLU A 250 8.54 -1.42 9.99
C GLU A 250 9.54 -2.43 9.45
N LEU A 251 9.47 -3.67 9.90
CA LEU A 251 10.40 -4.69 9.49
C LEU A 251 10.20 -5.10 8.02
N PHE A 252 8.98 -5.47 7.61
CA PHE A 252 8.72 -6.13 6.33
C PHE A 252 8.30 -5.18 5.22
N GLN A 253 7.36 -4.27 5.50
CA GLN A 253 6.83 -3.36 4.47
C GLN A 253 7.77 -2.18 4.22
N LEU A 254 8.31 -1.58 5.30
CA LEU A 254 9.35 -0.56 5.18
C LEU A 254 10.74 -1.14 4.99
N ARG A 255 10.95 -2.44 5.17
CA ARG A 255 12.28 -3.08 5.12
C ARG A 255 13.24 -2.49 6.15
N THR A 256 12.78 -2.26 7.38
CA THR A 256 13.43 -1.58 8.52
C THR A 256 13.33 -0.06 8.53
N MET A 257 13.53 0.52 9.72
CA MET A 257 13.65 1.97 9.95
C MET A 257 14.95 2.59 9.36
N GLU A 258 15.82 1.80 8.73
CA GLU A 258 16.97 2.30 7.95
C GLU A 258 16.56 2.72 6.53
N ASN A 259 15.31 2.46 6.13
CA ASN A 259 14.81 2.83 4.81
C ASN A 259 14.94 4.34 4.55
N LYS A 260 15.68 4.69 3.50
CA LYS A 260 16.02 6.08 3.14
C LYS A 260 14.83 6.89 2.64
N THR A 261 13.72 6.24 2.30
CA THR A 261 12.48 6.93 1.88
C THR A 261 11.75 7.60 3.04
N LEU A 262 12.02 7.22 4.29
CA LEU A 262 11.37 7.82 5.47
C LEU A 262 11.72 9.31 5.60
N TYR A 263 10.74 10.19 5.36
CA TYR A 263 10.89 11.63 5.64
C TYR A 263 10.41 12.00 7.05
N GLU A 264 9.72 11.07 7.71
CA GLU A 264 9.23 11.21 9.08
C GLU A 264 9.53 9.88 9.80
N LYS A 265 10.16 9.96 10.97
CA LYS A 265 10.56 8.78 11.77
C LYS A 265 9.58 8.40 12.89
N PRO A 266 8.94 9.35 13.63
CA PRO A 266 7.92 8.96 14.59
C PRO A 266 6.63 8.46 13.93
N VAL A 267 6.37 8.91 12.70
CA VAL A 267 5.21 8.54 11.87
C VAL A 267 5.76 8.08 10.53
N ARG A 268 5.32 6.94 10.00
CA ARG A 268 6.05 6.16 8.99
C ARG A 268 5.77 6.63 7.54
N GLY A 269 5.79 7.94 7.34
CA GLY A 269 5.61 8.56 6.02
C GLY A 269 6.86 8.41 5.15
N THR A 270 6.65 8.07 3.87
CA THR A 270 7.73 7.84 2.91
C THR A 270 7.64 8.75 1.69
N GLN A 271 8.80 9.16 1.17
CA GLN A 271 8.94 9.88 -0.08
C GLN A 271 9.97 9.18 -0.95
N LEU A 272 9.78 9.24 -2.26
CA LEU A 272 10.69 8.62 -3.20
C LEU A 272 10.74 9.39 -4.51
N LYS A 273 11.92 9.93 -4.83
CA LYS A 273 12.23 10.44 -6.16
C LYS A 273 12.81 9.30 -7.00
N ILE A 274 12.06 8.88 -8.02
CA ILE A 274 12.55 7.94 -9.04
C ILE A 274 12.32 8.58 -10.41
N ARG A 275 13.40 8.89 -11.11
CA ARG A 275 13.35 9.45 -12.46
C ARG A 275 12.35 10.61 -12.58
N ASN A 276 11.23 10.39 -13.26
CA ASN A 276 10.19 11.38 -13.53
C ASN A 276 9.10 11.47 -12.44
N TYR A 277 9.25 10.76 -11.31
CA TYR A 277 8.24 10.66 -10.27
C TYR A 277 8.77 11.18 -8.95
N TRP A 278 7.98 12.04 -8.32
CA TRP A 278 8.01 12.30 -6.89
C TRP A 278 6.83 11.58 -6.25
N ILE A 279 7.10 10.49 -5.54
CA ILE A 279 6.09 9.68 -4.87
C ILE A 279 6.07 10.04 -3.39
N ILE A 280 4.89 10.29 -2.84
CA ILE A 280 4.69 10.70 -1.45
C ILE A 280 3.61 9.81 -0.84
N CYS A 281 3.94 9.07 0.21
CA CYS A 281 3.04 8.19 0.93
C CYS A 281 2.92 8.66 2.39
N PRO A 282 1.95 9.52 2.72
CA PRO A 282 1.67 9.89 4.09
C PRO A 282 1.18 8.68 4.89
N ASP A 283 1.60 8.57 6.15
CA ASP A 283 1.07 7.56 7.07
C ASP A 283 -0.27 8.02 7.66
N THR A 284 -1.36 7.41 7.20
CA THR A 284 -2.73 7.76 7.59
C THR A 284 -3.27 6.95 8.76
N ARG A 285 -2.44 6.12 9.43
CA ARG A 285 -2.89 5.22 10.52
C ARG A 285 -2.19 5.45 11.85
N THR A 286 -0.88 5.72 11.90
CA THR A 286 -0.13 5.83 13.18
C THR A 286 -0.77 6.79 14.20
N ASN A 287 -1.27 7.95 13.76
CA ASN A 287 -1.85 8.97 14.66
C ASN A 287 -3.35 9.22 14.42
N ARG A 288 -3.99 8.33 13.66
CA ARG A 288 -5.40 8.43 13.37
C ARG A 288 -6.21 8.24 14.65
N THR A 289 -7.20 9.10 14.81
CA THR A 289 -8.26 8.99 15.81
C THR A 289 -9.60 9.08 15.10
N ARG A 290 -10.68 8.82 15.84
CA ARG A 290 -12.05 8.84 15.31
C ARG A 290 -12.40 10.12 14.54
N THR A 291 -11.77 11.24 14.89
CA THR A 291 -12.09 12.56 14.33
C THR A 291 -10.92 13.23 13.62
N ARG A 292 -9.80 12.51 13.41
CA ARG A 292 -8.59 13.09 12.81
C ARG A 292 -7.75 11.98 12.17
N ILE A 293 -7.37 12.14 10.91
CA ILE A 293 -6.51 11.22 10.15
C ILE A 293 -5.04 11.48 10.44
N LEU A 294 -4.57 12.71 10.20
CA LEU A 294 -3.19 13.12 10.41
C LEU A 294 -3.09 14.15 11.55
N SER A 295 -2.04 14.02 12.34
CA SER A 295 -1.70 15.01 13.36
C SER A 295 -1.24 16.34 12.74
N CYS A 296 -1.30 17.43 13.52
CA CYS A 296 -0.75 18.71 13.08
C CYS A 296 0.74 18.61 12.73
N GLY A 297 1.51 17.79 13.46
CA GLY A 297 2.93 17.55 13.17
C GLY A 297 3.14 16.92 11.80
N GLN A 298 2.32 15.93 11.43
CA GLN A 298 2.41 15.30 10.10
C GLN A 298 2.13 16.27 8.95
N TYR A 299 1.15 17.19 9.12
CA TYR A 299 0.92 18.25 8.13
C TYR A 299 2.12 19.18 8.00
N LEU A 300 2.71 19.61 9.13
CA LEU A 300 3.90 20.46 9.11
C LEU A 300 5.09 19.74 8.44
N ASN A 301 5.21 18.43 8.62
CA ASN A 301 6.24 17.62 7.98
C ASN A 301 6.03 17.53 6.46
N LEU A 302 4.79 17.40 5.99
CA LEU A 302 4.47 17.44 4.55
C LEU A 302 4.71 18.83 3.93
N GLU A 303 4.42 19.90 4.66
CA GLU A 303 4.74 21.28 4.24
C GLU A 303 6.26 21.51 4.19
N ALA A 304 7.01 20.98 5.16
CA ALA A 304 8.46 21.03 5.17
C ALA A 304 9.06 20.21 4.02
N LEU A 305 8.47 19.06 3.72
CA LEU A 305 8.82 18.24 2.55
C LEU A 305 8.66 19.03 1.25
N LEU A 306 7.53 19.69 1.04
CA LEU A 306 7.32 20.57 -0.11
C LEU A 306 8.43 21.62 -0.24
N LYS A 307 8.74 22.33 0.86
CA LYS A 307 9.81 23.33 0.88
C LYS A 307 11.17 22.71 0.54
N SER A 308 11.47 21.53 1.07
CA SER A 308 12.73 20.83 0.78
C SER A 308 12.88 20.45 -0.69
N ILE A 309 11.78 20.05 -1.35
CA ILE A 309 11.79 19.71 -2.78
C ILE A 309 12.08 20.96 -3.61
N ILE A 310 11.46 22.10 -3.26
CA ILE A 310 11.69 23.40 -3.91
C ILE A 310 13.16 23.82 -3.78
N ILE A 311 13.77 23.63 -2.60
CA ILE A 311 15.15 24.08 -2.33
C ILE A 311 16.20 23.16 -2.96
N ASN A 312 16.01 21.85 -2.89
CA ASN A 312 17.08 20.89 -3.15
C ASN A 312 17.11 20.33 -4.58
N ASP A 313 16.05 20.49 -5.37
CA ASP A 313 16.03 19.97 -6.74
C ASP A 313 16.39 21.08 -7.74
N GLU A 314 17.69 21.23 -8.00
CA GLU A 314 18.25 22.20 -8.97
C GLU A 314 17.67 22.04 -10.39
N ASN A 315 17.06 20.88 -10.72
CA ASN A 315 16.42 20.63 -12.01
C ASN A 315 14.97 21.13 -12.08
N LEU A 316 14.38 21.59 -10.97
CA LEU A 316 13.14 22.35 -10.99
C LEU A 316 13.48 23.73 -11.54
N ASN A 317 13.41 23.89 -12.86
CA ASN A 317 13.42 25.21 -13.50
C ASN A 317 12.12 25.95 -13.11
N ILE A 318 12.07 26.52 -11.91
CA ILE A 318 11.01 27.43 -11.42
C ILE A 318 11.16 28.81 -12.11
N ALA A 319 11.75 28.86 -13.30
CA ALA A 319 11.73 30.06 -14.13
C ALA A 319 10.29 30.25 -14.62
N GLU A 320 9.65 31.31 -14.13
CA GLU A 320 8.30 31.74 -14.51
C GLU A 320 8.15 31.68 -16.05
N GLY A 321 7.30 30.78 -16.54
CA GLY A 321 6.95 30.68 -17.95
C GLY A 321 7.59 29.52 -18.75
N SER A 322 8.45 28.68 -18.16
CA SER A 322 8.89 27.45 -18.83
C SER A 322 7.81 26.36 -18.72
N SER A 323 7.12 26.09 -19.83
CA SER A 323 5.90 25.26 -19.90
C SER A 323 6.14 23.75 -19.97
N ASN A 324 7.36 23.27 -19.75
CA ASN A 324 7.73 21.87 -20.01
C ASN A 324 8.36 21.18 -18.79
N SER A 325 7.68 21.21 -17.64
CA SER A 325 7.99 20.24 -16.58
C SER A 325 7.71 18.82 -17.10
N ASN A 326 8.66 17.90 -16.88
CA ASN A 326 8.56 16.51 -17.36
C ASN A 326 8.49 15.48 -16.24
N PHE A 327 8.02 15.91 -15.06
CA PHE A 327 7.84 15.05 -13.89
C PHE A 327 6.38 15.00 -13.44
N THR A 328 6.08 14.01 -12.61
CA THR A 328 4.78 13.73 -12.01
C THR A 328 4.93 13.71 -10.50
N ILE A 329 4.01 14.36 -9.80
CA ILE A 329 3.84 14.17 -8.36
C ILE A 329 2.75 13.14 -8.14
N CYS A 330 3.04 12.12 -7.36
CA CYS A 330 2.14 11.01 -7.07
C CYS A 330 1.95 10.88 -5.55
N PHE A 331 0.76 11.23 -5.06
CA PHE A 331 0.36 10.90 -3.69
C PHE A 331 -0.21 9.49 -3.64
N VAL A 332 0.20 8.71 -2.65
CA VAL A 332 -0.36 7.39 -2.37
C VAL A 332 -1.13 7.51 -1.06
N LEU A 333 -2.45 7.40 -1.14
CA LEU A 333 -3.35 7.46 0.02
C LEU A 333 -4.13 6.15 0.07
N PRO A 334 -4.04 5.35 1.14
CA PRO A 334 -4.73 4.06 1.20
C PRO A 334 -6.23 4.20 0.92
N VAL A 335 -6.88 5.12 1.61
CA VAL A 335 -8.29 5.48 1.39
C VAL A 335 -8.41 6.64 0.39
N PRO A 336 -9.28 6.56 -0.64
CA PRO A 336 -9.45 7.59 -1.66
C PRO A 336 -10.02 8.91 -1.11
N ILE A 337 -9.32 10.01 -1.38
CA ILE A 337 -9.73 11.35 -0.93
C ILE A 337 -10.87 11.95 -1.75
N ALA A 338 -10.97 11.60 -3.02
CA ALA A 338 -12.05 12.01 -3.92
C ALA A 338 -12.82 10.79 -4.44
N HIS A 339 -13.70 10.24 -3.60
CA HIS A 339 -14.59 9.15 -3.96
C HIS A 339 -16.05 9.63 -4.07
N ARG A 340 -16.95 8.69 -4.40
CA ARG A 340 -18.41 8.90 -4.38
C ARG A 340 -18.84 9.43 -3.02
N ASN A 341 -19.75 10.42 -3.03
CA ASN A 341 -20.25 11.05 -1.81
C ASN A 341 -21.14 10.06 -1.03
N TYR A 342 -20.62 9.57 0.10
CA TYR A 342 -21.36 8.73 1.05
C TYR A 342 -22.08 9.53 2.15
N PHE A 343 -21.80 10.84 2.24
CA PHE A 343 -22.48 11.74 3.18
C PHE A 343 -24.00 11.70 3.03
N SER A 344 -24.53 11.69 1.80
CA SER A 344 -25.99 11.62 1.56
C SER A 344 -26.63 10.29 1.99
N ILE A 345 -25.83 9.23 2.09
CA ILE A 345 -26.29 7.92 2.55
C ILE A 345 -26.43 7.92 4.08
N MET A 346 -25.53 8.59 4.79
CA MET A 346 -25.55 8.59 6.26
C MET A 346 -26.69 9.44 6.83
N ASP A 347 -27.04 10.56 6.19
CA ASP A 347 -28.25 11.33 6.50
C ASP A 347 -29.54 10.52 6.29
N GLN A 348 -29.56 9.64 5.28
CA GLN A 348 -30.71 8.76 5.01
C GLN A 348 -30.78 7.58 5.98
N ILE A 349 -29.66 6.95 6.32
CA ILE A 349 -29.61 5.83 7.28
C ILE A 349 -29.91 6.30 8.70
N SER A 350 -29.41 7.47 9.11
CA SER A 350 -29.71 8.04 10.42
C SER A 350 -31.19 8.43 10.58
N SER A 351 -31.89 8.72 9.48
CA SER A 351 -33.35 8.92 9.49
C SER A 351 -34.17 7.63 9.62
N LEU A 352 -33.55 6.46 9.44
CA LEU A 352 -34.16 5.14 9.46
C LEU A 352 -33.97 4.38 10.78
N ASN A 353 -33.93 5.09 11.93
CA ASN A 353 -33.80 4.50 13.28
C ASN A 353 -34.71 3.26 13.51
N ILE A 354 -34.20 2.07 13.22
CA ILE A 354 -34.78 0.78 13.58
C ILE A 354 -33.87 0.17 14.65
N TYR A 355 -34.36 0.31 15.88
CA TYR A 355 -34.15 -0.53 17.04
C TYR A 355 -33.42 -1.87 16.81
N SER A 356 -32.21 -2.01 17.36
CA SER A 356 -31.85 -3.25 18.06
C SER A 356 -30.93 -2.96 19.26
N LYS A 357 -31.56 -2.73 20.41
CA LYS A 357 -30.95 -2.77 21.73
C LYS A 357 -30.65 -4.23 22.11
N LYS A 358 -29.45 -4.48 22.66
CA LYS A 358 -28.96 -5.73 23.29
C LYS A 358 -28.85 -6.98 22.40
N ARG A 359 -27.62 -7.35 22.02
CA ARG A 359 -27.10 -8.74 22.04
C ARG A 359 -25.62 -8.82 21.59
N ASN A 360 -24.78 -9.39 22.45
CA ASN A 360 -23.40 -9.90 22.25
C ASN A 360 -22.35 -8.93 21.70
N ILE A 361 -21.47 -8.46 22.59
CA ILE A 361 -20.28 -7.61 22.32
C ILE A 361 -19.37 -8.21 21.23
N ILE A 362 -19.21 -9.55 21.17
CA ILE A 362 -18.40 -10.23 20.14
C ILE A 362 -19.05 -10.17 18.74
N LYS A 363 -20.39 -10.10 18.64
CA LYS A 363 -21.09 -9.89 17.37
C LYS A 363 -21.12 -8.42 16.96
N ASN A 364 -21.05 -7.50 17.92
CA ASN A 364 -20.93 -6.06 17.67
C ASN A 364 -19.51 -5.64 17.25
N LEU A 365 -18.46 -6.44 17.49
CA LEU A 365 -17.16 -6.20 16.84
C LEU A 365 -17.21 -6.45 15.31
N LYS A 366 -18.29 -7.07 14.79
CA LYS A 366 -18.60 -7.12 13.35
C LYS A 366 -19.47 -5.94 12.92
N PHE A 367 -19.11 -4.72 13.32
CA PHE A 367 -19.73 -3.48 12.83
C PHE A 367 -18.97 -2.90 11.62
N SER A 368 -18.53 -3.75 10.67
CA SER A 368 -17.74 -3.31 9.49
C SER A 368 -18.41 -2.13 8.78
N ASN A 369 -19.71 -2.21 8.50
CA ASN A 369 -20.40 -1.18 7.72
C ASN A 369 -20.38 0.25 8.30
N SER A 370 -20.28 0.44 9.63
CA SER A 370 -20.26 1.80 10.21
C SER A 370 -18.87 2.36 10.38
N ASP A 371 -17.87 1.48 10.52
CA ASP A 371 -16.48 1.87 10.65
C ASP A 371 -15.84 2.06 9.26
N ASP A 372 -16.19 1.23 8.26
CA ASP A 372 -15.87 1.44 6.84
C ASP A 372 -16.30 2.85 6.38
N LEU A 373 -17.51 3.27 6.75
CA LEU A 373 -18.04 4.59 6.40
C LEU A 373 -17.31 5.74 7.12
N ARG A 374 -16.74 5.49 8.31
CA ARG A 374 -15.95 6.48 9.07
C ARG A 374 -14.52 6.57 8.58
N ASP A 375 -14.04 5.55 7.90
CA ASP A 375 -12.69 5.49 7.36
C ASP A 375 -12.49 6.43 6.16
N HIS A 376 -13.57 6.76 5.47
CA HIS A 376 -13.52 7.69 4.34
C HIS A 376 -13.27 9.16 4.72
N TRP A 377 -12.51 9.84 3.86
CA TRP A 377 -12.23 11.27 3.93
C TRP A 377 -13.49 12.15 3.88
N ASP A 378 -14.57 11.70 3.24
CA ASP A 378 -15.82 12.46 3.11
C ASP A 378 -16.77 12.27 4.30
N HIS A 379 -16.37 11.48 5.30
CA HIS A 379 -17.10 11.36 6.56
C HIS A 379 -17.13 12.71 7.30
N TYR A 380 -18.23 13.00 8.00
CA TYR A 380 -18.48 14.33 8.58
C TYR A 380 -17.38 14.82 9.52
N TYR A 381 -16.76 13.92 10.30
CA TYR A 381 -15.65 14.28 11.18
C TYR A 381 -14.39 14.68 10.41
N HIS A 382 -14.20 14.16 9.19
CA HIS A 382 -12.96 14.25 8.42
C HIS A 382 -13.03 15.30 7.31
N ARG A 383 -14.21 15.85 7.02
CA ARG A 383 -14.42 16.78 5.90
C ARG A 383 -13.53 18.03 5.92
N THR A 384 -13.31 18.62 7.09
CA THR A 384 -12.38 19.76 7.25
C THR A 384 -10.95 19.33 6.92
N GLU A 385 -10.59 18.12 7.31
CA GLU A 385 -9.28 17.55 7.07
C GLU A 385 -9.08 17.12 5.61
N GLN A 386 -10.11 16.57 4.96
CA GLN A 386 -10.16 16.34 3.52
C GLN A 386 -9.85 17.61 2.74
N LEU A 387 -10.46 18.74 3.13
CA LEU A 387 -10.16 20.04 2.51
C LEU A 387 -8.71 20.47 2.76
N LYS A 388 -8.19 20.26 3.98
CA LYS A 388 -6.80 20.59 4.33
C LYS A 388 -5.81 19.78 3.49
N MET A 389 -6.01 18.47 3.37
CA MET A 389 -5.17 17.58 2.58
C MET A 389 -5.27 17.89 1.08
N LEU A 390 -6.47 18.17 0.55
CA LEU A 390 -6.63 18.62 -0.84
C LEU A 390 -5.90 19.94 -1.11
N ASN A 391 -5.97 20.90 -0.19
CA ASN A 391 -5.21 22.14 -0.32
C ASN A 391 -3.70 21.87 -0.39
N LEU A 392 -3.17 21.09 0.55
CA LEU A 392 -1.76 20.71 0.56
C LEU A 392 -1.33 20.02 -0.74
N ILE A 393 -2.07 19.00 -1.21
CA ILE A 393 -1.78 18.30 -2.47
C ILE A 393 -1.74 19.30 -3.65
N PHE A 394 -2.67 20.25 -3.69
CA PHE A 394 -2.68 21.26 -4.75
C PHE A 394 -1.63 22.34 -4.57
N ASP A 395 -1.14 22.60 -3.36
CA ASP A 395 -0.01 23.50 -3.14
C ASP A 395 1.28 22.88 -3.70
N PHE A 396 1.47 21.56 -3.61
CA PHE A 396 2.50 20.86 -4.39
C PHE A 396 2.31 21.07 -5.89
N GLY A 397 1.07 20.93 -6.40
CA GLY A 397 0.77 21.15 -7.82
C GLY A 397 1.01 22.58 -8.31
N ILE A 398 0.69 23.57 -7.49
CA ILE A 398 0.83 24.99 -7.82
C ILE A 398 2.28 25.44 -7.69
N LEU A 399 2.99 25.05 -6.63
CA LEU A 399 4.34 25.53 -6.36
C LEU A 399 5.41 24.79 -7.17
N LEU A 400 5.18 23.51 -7.51
CA LEU A 400 6.15 22.71 -8.27
C LEU A 400 5.81 22.60 -9.76
N HIS A 401 4.59 22.95 -10.16
CA HIS A 401 4.11 22.90 -11.55
C HIS A 401 4.37 21.55 -12.28
N PRO A 402 4.07 20.37 -11.69
CA PRO A 402 4.30 19.08 -12.34
C PRO A 402 3.42 18.92 -13.59
N LYS A 403 3.85 18.07 -14.53
CA LYS A 403 3.07 17.71 -15.72
C LYS A 403 1.74 17.03 -15.36
N TYR A 404 1.80 16.21 -14.31
CA TYR A 404 0.66 15.50 -13.74
C TYR A 404 0.73 15.54 -12.22
N LEU A 405 -0.42 15.81 -11.60
CA LEU A 405 -0.67 15.59 -10.19
C LEU A 405 -1.58 14.36 -10.08
N LEU A 406 -1.02 13.26 -9.58
CA LEU A 406 -1.64 11.95 -9.51
C LEU A 406 -1.88 11.58 -8.05
N ILE A 407 -3.01 10.94 -7.78
CA ILE A 407 -3.33 10.31 -6.51
C ILE A 407 -3.65 8.84 -6.79
N LEU A 408 -3.00 7.92 -6.09
CA LEU A 408 -3.27 6.49 -6.14
C LEU A 408 -3.88 6.06 -4.81
N SER A 409 -4.99 5.32 -4.87
CA SER A 409 -5.72 4.87 -3.68
C SER A 409 -6.34 3.49 -3.86
N GLY A 410 -6.64 2.82 -2.76
CA GLY A 410 -7.18 1.48 -2.68
C GLY A 410 -8.31 1.36 -1.66
N ASP A 411 -8.31 0.25 -0.92
CA ASP A 411 -9.16 -0.06 0.25
C ASP A 411 -10.68 -0.23 -0.01
N VAL A 412 -11.29 0.62 -0.85
CA VAL A 412 -12.76 0.74 -0.98
C VAL A 412 -13.46 -0.37 -1.78
N HIS A 413 -12.82 -1.54 -1.90
CA HIS A 413 -13.33 -2.79 -2.50
C HIS A 413 -13.94 -2.62 -3.91
N SER A 414 -13.61 -1.52 -4.57
CA SER A 414 -14.18 -1.06 -5.81
C SER A 414 -13.21 -0.08 -6.46
N SER A 415 -13.27 0.06 -7.78
CA SER A 415 -12.27 0.83 -8.54
C SER A 415 -12.93 1.86 -9.43
N GLY A 416 -12.15 2.88 -9.77
CA GLY A 416 -12.60 3.97 -10.61
C GLY A 416 -11.53 5.06 -10.75
N ALA A 417 -11.96 6.21 -11.26
CA ALA A 417 -11.10 7.37 -11.41
C ALA A 417 -11.87 8.66 -11.12
N SER A 418 -11.19 9.65 -10.56
CA SER A 418 -11.76 10.96 -10.27
C SER A 418 -10.91 12.06 -10.87
N SER A 419 -11.59 13.09 -11.38
CA SER A 419 -11.00 14.39 -11.64
C SER A 419 -11.21 15.29 -10.43
N ILE A 420 -10.16 15.96 -10.01
CA ILE A 420 -10.21 16.92 -8.91
C ILE A 420 -9.76 18.27 -9.49
N SER A 421 -10.59 19.29 -9.38
CA SER A 421 -10.27 20.64 -9.85
C SER A 421 -10.30 21.63 -8.70
N LYS A 422 -9.22 22.41 -8.51
CA LYS A 422 -9.20 23.56 -7.59
C LYS A 422 -9.63 24.80 -8.35
N ARG A 423 -10.56 25.56 -7.79
CA ARG A 423 -11.12 26.76 -8.39
C ARG A 423 -10.85 27.99 -7.53
N ASN A 424 -10.52 29.10 -8.20
CA ASN A 424 -10.47 30.43 -7.59
C ASN A 424 -11.33 31.37 -8.44
N ASN A 425 -12.32 32.03 -7.81
CA ASN A 425 -13.29 32.92 -8.48
C ASN A 425 -13.91 32.32 -9.76
N GLY A 426 -14.30 31.04 -9.71
CA GLY A 426 -14.89 30.32 -10.83
C GLY A 426 -13.91 29.73 -11.84
N THR A 427 -12.64 30.17 -11.84
CA THR A 427 -11.60 29.70 -12.76
C THR A 427 -10.87 28.48 -12.20
N VAL A 428 -10.62 27.46 -13.01
CA VAL A 428 -9.82 26.29 -12.61
C VAL A 428 -8.35 26.68 -12.59
N ILE A 429 -7.71 26.58 -11.42
CA ILE A 429 -6.29 26.94 -11.21
C ILE A 429 -5.38 25.71 -11.10
N GLY A 430 -5.95 24.51 -11.01
CA GLY A 430 -5.20 23.27 -10.97
C GLY A 430 -6.10 22.06 -11.18
N THR A 431 -5.52 20.95 -11.63
CA THR A 431 -6.22 19.67 -11.80
C THR A 431 -5.36 18.52 -11.29
N ALA A 432 -5.99 17.57 -10.61
CA ALA A 432 -5.40 16.29 -10.21
C ALA A 432 -6.26 15.13 -10.70
N THR A 433 -5.62 13.99 -10.94
CA THR A 433 -6.31 12.73 -11.25
C THR A 433 -6.13 11.77 -10.09
N GLN A 434 -7.23 11.22 -9.56
CA GLN A 434 -7.17 10.10 -8.62
C GLN A 434 -7.53 8.81 -9.37
N LEU A 435 -6.73 7.77 -9.18
CA LEU A 435 -7.01 6.43 -9.65
C LEU A 435 -7.20 5.52 -8.43
N VAL A 436 -8.28 4.74 -8.42
CA VAL A 436 -8.63 3.86 -7.31
C VAL A 436 -8.60 2.42 -7.81
N SER A 437 -7.72 1.58 -7.27
CA SER A 437 -7.79 0.13 -7.52
C SER A 437 -8.78 -0.53 -6.58
N SER A 438 -9.29 -1.68 -6.99
CA SER A 438 -9.98 -2.58 -6.08
C SER A 438 -9.03 -3.70 -5.64
N PRO A 439 -9.46 -4.65 -4.80
CA PRO A 439 -8.62 -5.72 -4.36
C PRO A 439 -8.06 -6.57 -5.49
N ILE A 440 -6.78 -6.93 -5.37
CA ILE A 440 -6.16 -7.90 -6.27
C ILE A 440 -6.43 -9.34 -5.82
N VAL A 441 -6.56 -9.59 -4.50
CA VAL A 441 -6.86 -10.92 -3.92
C VAL A 441 -8.28 -10.97 -3.33
N ASN A 442 -8.67 -9.97 -2.53
CA ASN A 442 -9.95 -9.97 -1.82
C ASN A 442 -11.15 -10.05 -2.77
N LYS A 443 -12.27 -10.59 -2.28
CA LYS A 443 -13.52 -10.54 -3.05
C LYS A 443 -13.98 -9.09 -3.13
N PRO A 444 -14.42 -8.62 -4.32
CA PRO A 444 -15.13 -7.36 -4.38
C PRO A 444 -16.41 -7.46 -3.55
N ILE A 445 -16.83 -6.37 -2.90
CA ILE A 445 -18.09 -6.32 -2.12
C ILE A 445 -19.25 -6.83 -2.99
N THR A 446 -20.11 -7.66 -2.37
CA THR A 446 -21.29 -8.22 -3.03
C THR A 446 -22.17 -7.14 -3.65
N SER A 447 -22.59 -7.38 -4.90
CA SER A 447 -23.13 -6.34 -5.80
C SER A 447 -24.32 -5.54 -5.26
N PHE A 448 -25.10 -6.06 -4.32
CA PHE A 448 -26.36 -5.44 -3.88
C PHE A 448 -26.14 -4.15 -3.07
N LEU A 449 -25.24 -4.15 -2.08
CA LEU A 449 -24.92 -2.96 -1.27
C LEU A 449 -24.24 -1.87 -2.11
N ASN A 450 -23.36 -2.25 -3.03
CA ASN A 450 -22.73 -1.29 -3.95
C ASN A 450 -23.67 -0.77 -5.05
N ILE A 451 -24.65 -1.56 -5.49
CA ILE A 451 -25.72 -1.06 -6.36
C ILE A 451 -26.57 -0.04 -5.60
N PHE A 452 -26.92 -0.34 -4.34
CA PHE A 452 -27.69 0.55 -3.48
C PHE A 452 -26.95 1.85 -3.14
N PHE A 453 -25.74 1.77 -2.60
CA PHE A 453 -24.89 2.94 -2.36
C PHE A 453 -24.51 3.67 -3.66
N GLY A 454 -24.34 2.93 -4.74
CA GLY A 454 -24.04 3.50 -6.05
C GLY A 454 -25.20 4.25 -6.70
N TRP A 455 -26.44 3.97 -6.28
CA TRP A 455 -27.64 4.70 -6.69
C TRP A 455 -27.86 5.97 -5.86
N LEU A 456 -27.48 5.93 -4.58
CA LEU A 456 -27.63 7.04 -3.62
C LEU A 456 -26.48 8.04 -3.62
N SER A 457 -25.30 7.63 -4.11
CA SER A 457 -24.12 8.48 -4.17
C SER A 457 -24.12 9.38 -5.41
N ARG A 458 -23.66 10.61 -5.22
CA ARG A 458 -23.46 11.56 -6.33
C ARG A 458 -22.08 11.36 -6.93
N ASP A 459 -22.03 11.31 -8.25
CA ASP A 459 -20.77 11.26 -9.00
C ASP A 459 -20.00 12.59 -8.97
N LYS A 460 -20.69 13.70 -8.69
CA LYS A 460 -20.08 15.02 -8.52
C LYS A 460 -20.26 15.51 -7.10
N ASN A 461 -19.17 15.93 -6.48
CA ASN A 461 -19.16 16.55 -5.17
C ASN A 461 -18.47 17.92 -5.24
N ARG A 462 -18.95 18.87 -4.44
CA ARG A 462 -18.33 20.19 -4.29
C ARG A 462 -17.87 20.35 -2.85
N LEU A 463 -16.61 20.68 -2.69
CA LEU A 463 -16.02 21.15 -1.45
C LEU A 463 -15.62 22.61 -1.66
N GLU A 464 -15.36 23.34 -0.57
CA GLU A 464 -14.95 24.74 -0.66
C GLU A 464 -13.72 24.89 -1.57
N GLY A 465 -13.86 25.58 -2.71
CA GLY A 465 -12.79 25.73 -3.69
C GLY A 465 -12.48 24.48 -4.55
N PHE A 466 -13.18 23.35 -4.38
CA PHE A 466 -12.91 22.11 -5.12
C PHE A 466 -14.14 21.49 -5.79
N GLU A 467 -13.95 20.97 -7.00
CA GLU A 467 -14.89 20.13 -7.72
C GLU A 467 -14.31 18.72 -7.85
N LEU A 468 -15.00 17.72 -7.30
CA LEU A 468 -14.64 16.30 -7.38
C LEU A 468 -15.62 15.63 -8.34
N ASP A 469 -15.13 15.10 -9.46
CA ASP A 469 -15.95 14.46 -10.49
C ASP A 469 -15.48 13.03 -10.74
N PHE A 470 -16.29 12.06 -10.34
CA PHE A 470 -16.06 10.65 -10.59
C PHE A 470 -16.28 10.36 -12.08
N LYS A 471 -15.24 9.88 -12.76
CA LYS A 471 -15.18 9.68 -14.21
C LYS A 471 -15.26 8.20 -14.55
N TYR A 472 -15.64 7.92 -15.80
CA TYR A 472 -15.51 6.58 -16.36
C TYR A 472 -14.04 6.22 -16.56
N PHE A 473 -13.63 5.04 -16.11
CA PHE A 473 -12.36 4.46 -16.52
C PHE A 473 -12.57 3.77 -17.87
N GLY A 474 -11.69 4.01 -18.85
CA GLY A 474 -11.76 3.30 -20.15
C GLY A 474 -13.12 3.36 -20.85
N THR A 475 -13.58 2.18 -21.31
CA THR A 475 -14.84 1.88 -22.00
C THR A 475 -15.89 1.22 -21.10
N PHE A 476 -15.62 1.06 -19.80
CA PHE A 476 -16.60 0.48 -18.87
C PHE A 476 -17.92 1.25 -18.86
N LYS A 477 -19.04 0.50 -18.86
CA LYS A 477 -20.41 1.05 -18.82
C LYS A 477 -20.77 1.71 -17.49
N ARG A 478 -20.02 1.42 -16.43
CA ARG A 478 -20.19 1.98 -15.09
C ARG A 478 -18.91 2.68 -14.67
N LYS A 479 -19.04 3.79 -13.94
CA LYS A 479 -17.88 4.51 -13.39
C LYS A 479 -17.21 3.72 -12.27
N ASN A 480 -18.01 3.00 -11.46
CA ASN A 480 -17.51 2.10 -10.46
C ASN A 480 -17.38 0.67 -11.02
N ILE A 481 -16.22 0.06 -10.84
CA ILE A 481 -15.88 -1.28 -11.28
C ILE A 481 -15.69 -2.15 -10.03
N ILE A 482 -16.59 -3.13 -9.85
CA ILE A 482 -16.70 -3.99 -8.66
C ILE A 482 -16.18 -5.39 -9.02
N LYS A 483 -14.92 -5.45 -9.44
CA LYS A 483 -14.23 -6.65 -9.88
C LYS A 483 -12.76 -6.49 -9.54
N ARG A 484 -12.10 -7.58 -9.13
CA ARG A 484 -10.68 -7.54 -8.76
C ARG A 484 -9.86 -6.94 -9.88
N ASN A 485 -8.91 -6.07 -9.53
CA ASN A 485 -8.06 -5.41 -10.52
C ASN A 485 -6.75 -4.91 -9.94
N PHE A 486 -5.91 -4.43 -10.84
CA PHE A 486 -4.80 -3.54 -10.54
C PHE A 486 -4.65 -2.51 -11.65
N ILE A 487 -3.91 -1.45 -11.37
CA ILE A 487 -3.71 -0.33 -12.30
C ILE A 487 -2.24 -0.25 -12.69
N LYS A 488 -1.95 0.00 -13.97
CA LYS A 488 -0.61 0.33 -14.47
C LYS A 488 -0.62 1.73 -15.06
N VAL A 489 0.24 2.60 -14.52
CA VAL A 489 0.57 3.90 -15.09
C VAL A 489 1.81 3.72 -15.96
N SER A 490 1.73 4.11 -17.23
CA SER A 490 2.84 3.99 -18.16
C SER A 490 2.79 5.01 -19.29
N GLN A 491 3.94 5.29 -19.86
CA GLN A 491 4.04 6.07 -21.09
C GLN A 491 4.01 5.12 -22.29
N ILE A 492 3.10 5.36 -23.24
CA ILE A 492 3.07 4.65 -24.52
C ILE A 492 3.91 5.49 -25.49
N GLU A 493 4.82 4.87 -26.26
CA GLU A 493 5.72 5.45 -27.27
C GLU A 493 5.47 6.93 -27.65
N ASN A 494 6.31 7.85 -27.15
CA ASN A 494 6.25 9.30 -27.41
C ASN A 494 4.92 10.01 -27.07
N LYS A 495 3.99 9.32 -26.38
CA LYS A 495 2.70 9.86 -25.93
C LYS A 495 2.74 10.26 -24.45
N ARG A 496 1.65 10.83 -23.99
CA ARG A 496 1.40 11.24 -22.59
C ARG A 496 1.27 10.02 -21.67
N LEU A 497 1.36 10.22 -20.35
CA LEU A 497 1.08 9.16 -19.37
C LEU A 497 -0.36 8.67 -19.51
N ASN A 498 -0.54 7.35 -19.42
CA ASN A 498 -1.83 6.67 -19.47
C ASN A 498 -2.00 5.80 -18.23
N ALA A 499 -3.25 5.65 -17.80
CA ALA A 499 -3.65 4.66 -16.83
C ALA A 499 -4.29 3.49 -17.56
N SER A 500 -3.80 2.28 -17.30
CA SER A 500 -4.37 1.02 -17.76
C SER A 500 -4.91 0.26 -16.55
N ILE A 501 -6.11 -0.29 -16.65
CA ILE A 501 -6.69 -1.13 -15.60
C ILE A 501 -6.86 -2.56 -16.12
N TYR A 502 -6.40 -3.53 -15.34
CA TYR A 502 -6.50 -4.96 -15.63
C TYR A 502 -7.54 -5.53 -14.69
N VAL A 503 -8.69 -5.97 -15.22
CA VAL A 503 -9.84 -6.40 -14.43
C VAL A 503 -10.09 -7.88 -14.60
N GLU A 504 -10.31 -8.61 -13.50
CA GLU A 504 -10.68 -10.02 -13.56
C GLU A 504 -11.97 -10.23 -14.38
N GLU A 505 -11.88 -11.06 -15.41
CA GLU A 505 -13.03 -11.45 -16.21
C GLU A 505 -13.69 -12.71 -15.63
N ASN A 506 -14.89 -13.05 -16.14
CA ASN A 506 -15.56 -14.27 -15.68
C ASN A 506 -14.76 -15.54 -16.02
N SER A 507 -13.87 -15.45 -17.03
CA SER A 507 -12.91 -16.49 -17.41
C SER A 507 -11.59 -16.45 -16.62
N GLY A 508 -11.50 -15.63 -15.56
CA GLY A 508 -10.26 -15.40 -14.81
C GLY A 508 -9.37 -14.32 -15.43
N TRP A 509 -8.08 -14.36 -15.10
CA TRP A 509 -7.10 -13.31 -15.45
C TRP A 509 -6.32 -13.53 -16.77
N LYS A 510 -6.30 -14.77 -17.26
CA LYS A 510 -5.37 -15.23 -18.30
C LYS A 510 -5.45 -14.39 -19.59
N ASN A 511 -6.65 -14.06 -20.04
CA ASN A 511 -6.88 -13.32 -21.29
C ASN A 511 -7.24 -11.84 -21.09
N THR A 512 -7.16 -11.33 -19.85
CA THR A 512 -7.55 -9.95 -19.56
C THR A 512 -6.70 -8.98 -20.36
N LYS A 513 -7.36 -8.16 -21.18
CA LYS A 513 -6.75 -7.01 -21.87
C LYS A 513 -6.97 -5.76 -21.02
N PRO A 514 -5.98 -4.85 -20.95
CA PRO A 514 -6.19 -3.61 -20.23
C PRO A 514 -7.20 -2.72 -20.95
N GLU A 515 -8.08 -2.09 -20.19
CA GLU A 515 -8.70 -0.86 -20.65
C GLU A 515 -7.78 0.31 -20.31
N PHE A 516 -7.55 1.20 -21.28
CA PHE A 516 -6.63 2.33 -21.08
C PHE A 516 -7.34 3.67 -21.24
N ARG A 517 -6.88 4.67 -20.50
CA ARG A 517 -7.32 6.06 -20.64
C ARG A 517 -6.14 7.00 -20.42
N ASN A 518 -6.08 8.04 -21.24
CA ASN A 518 -5.07 9.07 -21.09
C ASN A 518 -5.33 9.90 -19.83
N LEU A 519 -4.28 10.21 -19.05
CA LEU A 519 -4.47 10.97 -17.80
C LEU A 519 -5.09 12.35 -18.03
N ASN A 520 -4.77 13.04 -19.13
CA ASN A 520 -5.38 14.33 -19.45
C ASN A 520 -6.86 14.23 -19.84
N LYS A 521 -7.39 13.05 -20.18
CA LYS A 521 -8.83 12.85 -20.44
C LYS A 521 -9.66 12.73 -19.16
N PHE A 522 -9.01 12.83 -18.00
CA PHE A 522 -9.67 13.04 -16.72
C PHE A 522 -9.70 14.53 -16.34
N LYS A 523 -8.88 15.39 -16.95
CA LYS A 523 -8.91 16.85 -16.71
C LYS A 523 -10.19 17.50 -17.21
#